data_AF-A0A1F7X6L6-F1
#
_entry.id   AF-A0A1F7X6L6-F1
#
_cell.length_a   1.000
_cell.length_b   1.000
_cell.length_c   1.000
_cell.angle_alpha   90.00
_cell.angle_beta   90.00
_cell.angle_gamma   90.00
#
_symmetry.space_group_name_H-M   'P 1'
#
loop_
_entity.id
_entity.type
_entity.pdbx_description
1 polymer ?
#
loop_
_entity_poly.entity_id
_entity_poly.type
_entity_poly.pdbx_seq_one_letter_code
_entity_poly.pdbx_strand_id
1 'polypeptide(L)'
;MPKILSAAIIYIVAVLLLSTFPISAKAQVVINEFSSGTTSDWIELYNVSTQSANLSTYILKDSGSNDKTLSGDIPPSGFVSFNFSNWLNNDADTVRLFNGSDLVNSIAYGGEGNVCSAGSGQSIGRYPDGNNTVERFITSTRDASNNSVTLDPCPTPTPTPTPTPTPTATPTPTPTPTPTPTPTPTKTPTPTAKATAKPTVSADKVDEAEEVVLGLRNELATETPTPALVASEQKKKFPIGAVILIIVGTVLVAGSGFVLFKKMRQDISQSGEDVNQDN
;
A
#
# COMPACT_ATOMS: atom_id res chain seq x y z
N MET A 1 21.77 -11.55 55.15
CA MET A 1 20.69 -10.59 54.80
C MET A 1 20.97 -9.61 53.64
N PRO A 2 22.20 -9.18 53.29
CA PRO A 2 22.37 -8.10 52.29
C PRO A 2 22.06 -8.51 50.83
N LYS A 3 22.21 -9.80 50.48
CA LYS A 3 22.05 -10.28 49.09
C LYS A 3 20.59 -10.31 48.60
N ILE A 4 19.63 -10.47 49.50
CA ILE A 4 18.19 -10.52 49.16
C ILE A 4 17.67 -9.10 48.88
N LEU A 5 18.16 -8.12 49.62
CA LEU A 5 17.80 -6.71 49.45
C LEU A 5 18.29 -6.16 48.09
N SER A 6 19.49 -6.54 47.64
CA SER A 6 19.98 -6.16 46.30
C SER A 6 19.15 -6.76 45.16
N ALA A 7 18.70 -8.01 45.28
CA ALA A 7 17.89 -8.64 44.23
C ALA A 7 16.51 -7.99 44.11
N ALA A 8 15.88 -7.64 45.24
CA ALA A 8 14.59 -6.94 45.26
C ALA A 8 14.69 -5.53 44.66
N ILE A 9 15.76 -4.79 44.95
CA ILE A 9 15.99 -3.44 44.39
C ILE A 9 16.21 -3.53 42.87
N ILE A 10 17.00 -4.49 42.39
CA ILE A 10 17.23 -4.67 40.94
C ILE A 10 15.92 -5.04 40.23
N TYR A 11 15.09 -5.89 40.83
CA TYR A 11 13.78 -6.24 40.27
C TYR A 11 12.84 -5.04 40.21
N ILE A 12 12.76 -4.25 41.29
CA ILE A 12 11.94 -3.03 41.34
C ILE A 12 12.42 -1.99 40.31
N VAL A 13 13.73 -1.80 40.17
CA VAL A 13 14.32 -0.88 39.18
C VAL A 13 14.08 -1.40 37.76
N ALA A 14 14.14 -2.72 37.52
CA ALA A 14 13.83 -3.30 36.21
C ALA A 14 12.33 -3.12 35.86
N VAL A 15 11.41 -3.38 36.79
CA VAL A 15 9.97 -3.18 36.57
C VAL A 15 9.66 -1.70 36.33
N LEU A 16 10.28 -0.79 37.09
CA LEU A 16 10.16 0.66 36.87
C LEU A 16 10.72 1.08 35.50
N LEU A 17 11.89 0.58 35.11
CA LEU A 17 12.49 0.87 33.80
C LEU A 17 11.62 0.34 32.65
N LEU A 18 11.08 -0.88 32.76
CA LEU A 18 10.13 -1.42 31.77
C LEU A 18 8.80 -0.66 31.72
N SER A 19 8.37 0.00 32.82
CA SER A 19 7.16 0.84 32.84
C SER A 19 7.35 2.23 32.24
N THR A 20 8.61 2.69 32.11
CA THR A 20 8.94 4.06 31.64
C THR A 20 9.25 4.17 30.16
N PHE A 21 9.25 3.07 29.41
CA PHE A 21 9.34 3.15 27.95
C PHE A 21 7.93 3.26 27.39
N PRO A 22 7.46 4.45 26.97
CA PRO A 22 6.21 4.55 26.24
C PRO A 22 6.34 3.67 24.99
N ILE A 23 5.53 2.61 24.93
CA ILE A 23 5.35 1.86 23.70
C ILE A 23 4.85 2.89 22.69
N SER A 24 5.66 3.20 21.69
CA SER A 24 5.28 4.12 20.63
C SER A 24 4.09 3.50 19.88
N ALA A 25 2.89 3.91 20.27
CA ALA A 25 1.64 3.44 19.71
C ALA A 25 1.56 3.95 18.28
N LYS A 26 1.57 3.03 17.31
CA LYS A 26 1.27 3.37 15.91
C LYS A 26 -0.13 3.97 15.80
N ALA A 27 -0.27 4.87 14.83
CA ALA A 27 -1.38 5.78 14.55
C ALA A 27 -2.72 5.50 15.27
N GLN A 28 -3.12 6.50 16.05
CA GLN A 28 -4.18 6.48 17.04
C GLN A 28 -5.58 6.65 16.43
N VAL A 29 -5.68 7.19 15.21
CA VAL A 29 -6.92 7.62 14.57
C VAL A 29 -6.99 7.07 13.15
N VAL A 30 -8.15 6.56 12.77
CA VAL A 30 -8.41 6.01 11.42
C VAL A 30 -9.68 6.61 10.83
N ILE A 31 -9.81 6.56 9.50
CA ILE A 31 -11.08 6.84 8.83
C ILE A 31 -12.03 5.71 9.17
N ASN A 32 -13.17 6.02 9.80
CA ASN A 32 -14.11 5.01 10.29
C ASN A 32 -15.31 4.84 9.38
N GLU A 33 -15.93 5.94 9.00
CA GLU A 33 -17.12 5.95 8.15
C GLU A 33 -17.11 7.23 7.32
N PHE A 34 -17.66 7.19 6.11
CA PHE A 34 -17.83 8.37 5.28
C PHE A 34 -18.96 8.16 4.30
N SER A 35 -19.50 9.26 3.78
CA SER A 35 -20.45 9.23 2.67
C SER A 35 -20.01 10.24 1.62
N SER A 36 -20.02 9.79 0.37
CA SER A 36 -19.92 10.61 -0.85
C SER A 36 -21.32 10.91 -1.42
N GLY A 37 -22.33 10.90 -0.55
CA GLY A 37 -23.74 10.86 -0.92
C GLY A 37 -24.25 12.16 -1.55
N THR A 38 -25.44 12.08 -2.14
CA THR A 38 -26.02 13.15 -2.97
C THR A 38 -26.39 14.45 -2.25
N THR A 39 -26.41 14.47 -0.91
CA THR A 39 -26.85 15.63 -0.11
C THR A 39 -25.73 16.31 0.67
N SER A 40 -24.65 15.61 1.02
CA SER A 40 -23.47 16.15 1.69
C SER A 40 -22.38 15.11 1.78
N ASP A 41 -21.14 15.55 1.59
CA ASP A 41 -19.97 14.74 1.88
C ASP A 41 -19.63 14.87 3.36
N TRP A 42 -19.28 13.75 3.98
CA TRP A 42 -18.77 13.78 5.34
C TRP A 42 -17.84 12.60 5.60
N ILE A 43 -16.91 12.80 6.52
CA ILE A 43 -15.97 11.77 6.96
C ILE A 43 -15.92 11.77 8.47
N GLU A 44 -16.09 10.58 9.03
CA GLU A 44 -15.91 10.27 10.43
C GLU A 44 -14.55 9.62 10.67
N LEU A 45 -13.88 10.09 11.72
CA LEU A 45 -12.68 9.48 12.26
C LEU A 45 -12.99 8.77 13.57
N TYR A 46 -12.33 7.64 13.79
CA TYR A 46 -12.40 6.86 15.03
C TYR A 46 -11.03 6.77 15.69
N ASN A 47 -11.00 6.96 17.01
CA ASN A 47 -9.81 6.77 17.82
C ASN A 47 -9.73 5.32 18.33
N VAL A 48 -8.87 4.52 17.71
CA VAL A 48 -8.67 3.08 18.05
C VAL A 48 -7.91 2.86 19.35
N SER A 49 -7.39 3.92 19.97
CA SER A 49 -6.53 3.80 21.14
C SER A 49 -7.27 3.98 22.47
N THR A 50 -6.56 3.68 23.55
CA THR A 50 -6.99 3.90 24.93
C THR A 50 -6.69 5.32 25.44
N GLN A 51 -6.12 6.20 24.62
CA GLN A 51 -5.77 7.57 25.00
C GLN A 51 -6.53 8.58 24.12
N SER A 52 -6.67 9.82 24.58
CA SER A 52 -7.20 10.89 23.75
C SER A 52 -6.25 11.19 22.59
N ALA A 53 -6.78 11.44 21.40
CA ALA A 53 -5.99 11.77 20.21
C ALA A 53 -6.18 13.23 19.83
N ASN A 54 -5.09 13.99 19.77
CA ASN A 54 -5.11 15.37 19.30
C ASN A 54 -5.02 15.42 17.78
N LEU A 55 -5.93 16.17 17.14
CA LEU A 55 -6.05 16.23 15.69
C LEU A 55 -5.30 17.38 15.03
N SER A 56 -4.61 18.24 15.78
CA SER A 56 -4.00 19.47 15.24
C SER A 56 -2.95 19.22 14.14
N THR A 57 -2.35 18.03 14.12
CA THR A 57 -1.39 17.61 13.09
C THR A 57 -2.02 16.75 12.00
N TYR A 58 -3.30 16.38 12.12
CA TYR A 58 -3.96 15.52 11.16
C TYR A 58 -4.50 16.32 9.98
N ILE A 59 -4.38 15.72 8.79
CA ILE A 59 -4.83 16.32 7.53
C ILE A 59 -5.62 15.28 6.75
N LEU A 60 -6.87 15.60 6.44
CA LEU A 60 -7.67 14.85 5.46
C LEU A 60 -7.32 15.36 4.06
N LYS A 61 -7.04 14.41 3.16
CA LYS A 61 -6.74 14.67 1.75
C LYS A 61 -7.57 13.76 0.88
N ASP A 62 -8.04 14.32 -0.22
CA ASP A 62 -8.70 13.59 -1.29
C ASP A 62 -7.73 13.38 -2.48
N SER A 63 -8.12 12.69 -3.56
CA SER A 63 -7.35 12.58 -4.81
C SER A 63 -7.08 13.94 -5.47
N GLY A 64 -7.93 14.95 -5.24
CA GLY A 64 -7.72 16.33 -5.67
C GLY A 64 -6.73 17.15 -4.82
N SER A 65 -6.73 18.47 -5.02
CA SER A 65 -5.86 19.43 -4.30
C SER A 65 -6.52 20.02 -3.04
N ASN A 66 -7.57 19.38 -2.52
CA ASN A 66 -8.36 19.91 -1.42
C ASN A 66 -7.89 19.28 -0.11
N ASP A 67 -6.99 19.93 0.60
CA ASP A 67 -6.52 19.49 1.92
C ASP A 67 -7.36 20.12 3.05
N LYS A 68 -7.65 19.35 4.10
CA LYS A 68 -8.31 19.82 5.31
C LYS A 68 -7.50 19.48 6.55
N THR A 69 -6.83 20.48 7.12
CA THR A 69 -6.25 20.38 8.47
C THR A 69 -7.35 20.26 9.51
N LEU A 70 -7.16 19.34 10.46
CA LEU A 70 -8.11 19.05 11.52
C LEU A 70 -7.72 19.75 12.82
N SER A 71 -8.63 19.74 13.78
CA SER A 71 -8.43 20.34 15.09
C SER A 71 -9.33 19.68 16.13
N GLY A 72 -9.00 19.86 17.41
CA GLY A 72 -9.71 19.26 18.53
C GLY A 72 -9.12 17.92 18.96
N ASP A 73 -9.84 17.22 19.82
CA ASP A 73 -9.42 15.96 20.41
C ASP A 73 -10.54 14.91 20.24
N ILE A 74 -10.15 13.66 19.96
CA ILE A 74 -11.06 12.52 19.97
C ILE A 74 -10.78 11.70 21.24
N PRO A 75 -11.75 11.47 22.13
CA PRO A 75 -11.54 10.62 23.30
C PRO A 75 -11.22 9.17 22.89
N PRO A 76 -10.70 8.34 23.81
CA PRO A 76 -10.51 6.91 23.57
C PRO A 76 -11.78 6.26 23.05
N SER A 77 -11.70 5.50 21.96
CA SER A 77 -12.87 4.86 21.32
C SER A 77 -13.99 5.85 20.96
N GLY A 78 -13.64 7.12 20.75
CA GLY A 78 -14.55 8.18 20.32
C GLY A 78 -14.57 8.35 18.81
N PHE A 79 -15.57 9.10 18.35
CA PHE A 79 -15.83 9.43 16.96
C PHE A 79 -15.83 10.96 16.79
N VAL A 80 -15.47 11.43 15.60
CA VAL A 80 -15.72 12.82 15.19
C VAL A 80 -15.96 12.89 13.69
N SER A 81 -17.02 13.60 13.30
CA SER A 81 -17.39 13.78 11.90
C SER A 81 -17.09 15.18 11.38
N PHE A 82 -16.60 15.25 10.14
CA PHE A 82 -16.34 16.49 9.42
C PHE A 82 -17.25 16.56 8.19
N ASN A 83 -17.95 17.67 8.03
CA ASN A 83 -18.74 17.94 6.83
C ASN A 83 -17.89 18.61 5.76
N PHE A 84 -18.18 18.25 4.53
CA PHE A 84 -17.58 18.78 3.33
C PHE A 84 -18.67 19.08 2.31
N SER A 85 -18.32 19.92 1.33
CA SER A 85 -19.20 20.27 0.22
C SER A 85 -18.47 19.97 -1.08
N ASN A 86 -18.91 18.93 -1.79
CA ASN A 86 -18.32 18.46 -3.05
C ASN A 86 -16.82 18.15 -2.93
N TRP A 87 -16.43 17.47 -1.85
CA TRP A 87 -15.05 17.04 -1.61
C TRP A 87 -14.82 15.59 -2.00
N LEU A 88 -15.85 14.75 -1.89
CA LEU A 88 -15.84 13.37 -2.34
C LEU A 88 -16.69 13.27 -3.59
N ASN A 89 -16.18 12.64 -4.63
CA ASN A 89 -17.01 12.39 -5.80
C ASN A 89 -17.89 11.14 -5.60
N ASN A 90 -19.08 11.14 -6.16
CA ASN A 90 -20.09 10.10 -5.91
C ASN A 90 -19.77 8.73 -6.55
N ASP A 91 -18.79 8.67 -7.45
CA ASP A 91 -18.55 7.50 -8.30
C ASP A 91 -17.26 6.75 -7.95
N ALA A 92 -16.17 7.43 -7.59
CA ALA A 92 -14.89 6.82 -7.22
C ALA A 92 -13.88 7.82 -6.64
N ASP A 93 -13.42 7.62 -5.40
CA ASP A 93 -12.37 8.47 -4.84
C ASP A 93 -11.46 7.76 -3.84
N THR A 94 -10.42 8.46 -3.38
CA THR A 94 -9.53 7.97 -2.31
C THR A 94 -9.42 8.97 -1.16
N VAL A 95 -10.04 8.62 -0.03
CA VAL A 95 -9.90 9.34 1.23
C VAL A 95 -8.58 8.97 1.89
N ARG A 96 -7.77 9.98 2.23
CA ARG A 96 -6.47 9.80 2.88
C ARG A 96 -6.39 10.63 4.15
N LEU A 97 -5.93 10.00 5.23
CA LEU A 97 -5.65 10.64 6.51
C LEU A 97 -4.15 10.66 6.72
N PHE A 98 -3.59 11.85 6.93
CA PHE A 98 -2.20 12.08 7.27
C PHE A 98 -2.07 12.57 8.71
N ASN A 99 -0.92 12.31 9.34
CA ASN A 99 -0.47 12.99 10.56
C ASN A 99 0.88 13.64 10.25
N GLY A 100 0.90 14.97 10.12
CA GLY A 100 2.01 15.69 9.52
C GLY A 100 2.24 15.23 8.08
N SER A 101 3.43 14.68 7.80
CA SER A 101 3.77 14.10 6.50
C SER A 101 3.43 12.62 6.35
N ASP A 102 3.10 11.93 7.44
CA ASP A 102 2.96 10.49 7.44
C ASP A 102 1.55 10.08 7.03
N LEU A 103 1.43 9.24 6.00
CA LEU A 103 0.16 8.63 5.64
C LEU A 103 -0.25 7.63 6.73
N VAL A 104 -1.34 7.93 7.42
CA VAL A 104 -1.89 7.13 8.52
C VAL A 104 -2.91 6.13 8.00
N ASN A 105 -3.85 6.58 7.18
CA ASN A 105 -4.92 5.73 6.67
C ASN A 105 -5.34 6.15 5.26
N SER A 106 -5.78 5.19 4.47
CA SER A 106 -6.32 5.44 3.13
C SER A 106 -7.42 4.44 2.82
N ILE A 107 -8.52 4.94 2.27
CA ILE A 107 -9.64 4.13 1.78
C ILE A 107 -10.00 4.64 0.39
N ALA A 108 -9.84 3.78 -0.62
CA ALA A 108 -10.35 4.00 -1.96
C ALA A 108 -11.70 3.29 -2.11
N TYR A 109 -12.61 3.90 -2.87
CA TYR A 109 -13.94 3.37 -3.15
C TYR A 109 -14.37 3.63 -4.59
N GLY A 110 -15.50 3.05 -4.97
CA GLY A 110 -16.03 3.11 -6.33
C GLY A 110 -15.09 2.43 -7.32
N GLY A 111 -14.89 3.04 -8.48
CA GLY A 111 -13.95 2.57 -9.52
C GLY A 111 -12.47 2.54 -9.10
N GLU A 112 -12.10 3.21 -8.01
CA GLU A 112 -10.72 3.26 -7.49
C GLU A 112 -10.49 2.25 -6.34
N GLY A 113 -11.53 1.55 -5.87
CA GLY A 113 -11.47 0.73 -4.66
C GLY A 113 -12.19 -0.62 -4.75
N ASN A 114 -12.11 -1.38 -3.64
CA ASN A 114 -12.77 -2.69 -3.52
C ASN A 114 -14.20 -2.60 -2.96
N VAL A 115 -14.63 -1.40 -2.57
CA VAL A 115 -15.98 -1.10 -2.08
C VAL A 115 -16.61 -0.10 -3.05
N CYS A 116 -17.83 -0.39 -3.48
CA CYS A 116 -18.64 0.44 -4.35
C CYS A 116 -19.08 1.72 -3.66
N SER A 117 -19.43 2.75 -4.43
CA SER A 117 -19.88 4.02 -3.88
C SER A 117 -21.19 3.89 -3.08
N ALA A 118 -21.33 4.79 -2.10
CA ALA A 118 -22.53 4.91 -1.29
C ALA A 118 -23.62 5.68 -2.04
N GLY A 119 -24.84 5.13 -2.05
CA GLY A 119 -26.04 5.84 -2.50
C GLY A 119 -26.63 6.78 -1.44
N SER A 120 -27.83 7.30 -1.73
CA SER A 120 -28.55 8.20 -0.82
C SER A 120 -28.85 7.52 0.53
N GLY A 121 -28.37 8.13 1.63
CA GLY A 121 -28.55 7.60 3.00
C GLY A 121 -27.60 6.47 3.39
N GLN A 122 -26.80 6.00 2.44
CA GLN A 122 -25.77 4.98 2.65
C GLN A 122 -24.44 5.63 3.00
N SER A 123 -23.53 4.80 3.47
CA SER A 123 -22.16 5.18 3.80
C SER A 123 -21.22 4.01 3.54
N ILE A 124 -19.93 4.30 3.56
CA ILE A 124 -18.84 3.32 3.51
C ILE A 124 -18.12 3.42 4.84
N GLY A 125 -17.88 2.30 5.50
CA GLY A 125 -17.26 2.31 6.81
C GLY A 125 -16.60 1.01 7.20
N ARG A 126 -15.84 1.08 8.30
CA ARG A 126 -15.16 -0.05 8.91
C ARG A 126 -16.16 -0.87 9.72
N TYR A 127 -16.19 -2.17 9.48
CA TYR A 127 -17.04 -3.10 10.22
C TYR A 127 -16.19 -4.21 10.83
N PRO A 128 -16.07 -4.32 12.17
CA PRO A 128 -16.45 -3.35 13.22
C PRO A 128 -15.61 -2.05 13.22
N ASP A 129 -15.92 -1.10 14.11
CA ASP A 129 -15.21 0.20 14.21
C ASP A 129 -13.68 0.03 14.28
N GLY A 130 -12.97 0.86 13.53
CA GLY A 130 -11.52 0.87 13.52
C GLY A 130 -10.82 -0.37 12.92
N ASN A 131 -11.58 -1.38 12.49
CA ASN A 131 -11.04 -2.59 11.88
C ASN A 131 -10.62 -2.37 10.41
N ASN A 132 -9.79 -3.24 9.85
CA ASN A 132 -9.28 -3.10 8.48
C ASN A 132 -10.31 -3.36 7.37
N THR A 133 -11.38 -4.10 7.67
CA THR A 133 -12.46 -4.40 6.72
C THR A 133 -13.32 -3.18 6.50
N VAL A 134 -13.47 -2.76 5.24
CA VAL A 134 -14.31 -1.65 4.82
C VAL A 134 -15.45 -2.20 3.97
N GLU A 135 -16.67 -1.85 4.33
CA GLU A 135 -17.91 -2.30 3.69
C GLU A 135 -18.83 -1.10 3.43
N ARG A 136 -19.86 -1.32 2.61
CA ARG A 136 -20.93 -0.33 2.43
C ARG A 136 -22.11 -0.64 3.36
N PHE A 137 -22.68 0.38 3.98
CA PHE A 137 -23.79 0.26 4.91
C PHE A 137 -25.09 0.72 4.26
N ILE A 138 -26.20 0.03 4.54
CA ILE A 138 -27.53 0.45 4.08
C ILE A 138 -27.94 1.79 4.72
N THR A 139 -27.53 2.01 5.97
CA THR A 139 -27.83 3.21 6.73
C THR A 139 -26.58 3.66 7.46
N SER A 140 -26.30 4.95 7.32
CA SER A 140 -25.21 5.63 8.03
C SER A 140 -25.29 5.42 9.55
N THR A 141 -24.13 5.14 10.16
CA THR A 141 -23.92 5.10 11.61
C THR A 141 -23.13 6.28 12.14
N ARG A 142 -22.89 7.30 11.30
CA ARG A 142 -22.32 8.60 11.66
C ARG A 142 -22.58 9.04 13.10
N ASP A 143 -21.50 9.39 13.77
CA ASP A 143 -21.37 9.79 15.17
C ASP A 143 -21.77 8.66 16.16
N ALA A 144 -21.77 7.40 15.72
CA ALA A 144 -22.05 6.21 16.50
C ALA A 144 -21.22 4.99 16.04
N SER A 145 -21.37 3.87 16.74
CA SER A 145 -20.60 2.65 16.47
C SER A 145 -21.12 1.88 15.25
N ASN A 146 -20.19 1.40 14.41
CA ASN A 146 -20.47 0.54 13.27
C ASN A 146 -20.72 -0.93 13.67
N ASN A 147 -20.61 -1.30 14.94
CA ASN A 147 -20.57 -2.71 15.35
C ASN A 147 -21.88 -3.49 15.12
N SER A 148 -22.98 -2.78 14.81
CA SER A 148 -24.32 -3.35 14.61
C SER A 148 -25.00 -2.84 13.32
N VAL A 149 -24.23 -2.64 12.25
CA VAL A 149 -24.74 -2.18 10.94
C VAL A 149 -25.37 -3.30 10.12
N THR A 150 -26.21 -2.93 9.16
CA THR A 150 -26.64 -3.81 8.07
C THR A 150 -25.84 -3.47 6.81
N LEU A 151 -25.16 -4.46 6.25
CA LEU A 151 -24.30 -4.32 5.09
C LEU A 151 -25.10 -4.31 3.78
N ASP A 152 -24.65 -3.51 2.82
CA ASP A 152 -25.10 -3.52 1.43
C ASP A 152 -23.95 -3.99 0.51
N PRO A 153 -23.83 -5.31 0.28
CA PRO A 153 -22.73 -5.85 -0.50
C PRO A 153 -22.71 -5.30 -1.92
N CYS A 154 -21.52 -5.04 -2.43
CA CYS A 154 -21.36 -4.50 -3.77
C CYS A 154 -21.83 -5.48 -4.85
N PRO A 155 -22.41 -4.97 -5.96
CA PRO A 155 -22.82 -5.82 -7.06
C PRO A 155 -21.60 -6.56 -7.61
N THR A 156 -21.71 -7.88 -7.77
CA THR A 156 -20.67 -8.68 -8.39
C THR A 156 -20.67 -8.41 -9.90
N PRO A 157 -19.53 -8.15 -10.55
CA PRO A 157 -19.51 -7.95 -11.99
C PRO A 157 -20.02 -9.21 -12.70
N THR A 158 -21.03 -9.06 -13.55
CA THR A 158 -21.52 -10.15 -14.40
C THR A 158 -20.42 -10.48 -15.41
N PRO A 159 -20.02 -11.76 -15.59
CA PRO A 159 -19.02 -12.12 -16.57
C PRO A 159 -19.47 -11.67 -17.95
N THR A 160 -18.65 -10.89 -18.65
CA THR A 160 -18.91 -10.53 -20.04
C THR A 160 -18.83 -11.81 -20.89
N PRO A 161 -19.82 -12.13 -21.73
CA PRO A 161 -19.73 -13.28 -22.61
C PRO A 161 -18.48 -13.14 -23.48
N THR A 162 -17.63 -14.16 -23.49
CA THR A 162 -16.45 -14.19 -24.35
C THR A 162 -16.93 -14.15 -25.81
N PRO A 163 -16.38 -13.27 -26.68
CA PRO A 163 -16.77 -13.27 -28.09
C PRO A 163 -16.51 -14.66 -28.68
N THR A 164 -17.55 -15.25 -29.26
CA THR A 164 -17.42 -16.51 -30.00
C THR A 164 -16.47 -16.26 -31.18
N PRO A 165 -15.41 -17.08 -31.37
CA PRO A 165 -14.52 -16.89 -32.50
C PRO A 165 -15.33 -16.90 -33.80
N THR A 166 -15.20 -15.84 -34.59
CA THR A 166 -15.82 -15.76 -35.91
C THR A 166 -15.13 -16.79 -36.81
N PRO A 167 -15.87 -17.63 -37.56
CA PRO A 167 -15.26 -18.59 -38.46
C PRO A 167 -14.32 -17.88 -39.43
N THR A 168 -13.05 -18.28 -39.43
CA THR A 168 -12.06 -17.74 -40.36
C THR A 168 -12.40 -18.23 -41.77
N ALA A 169 -12.53 -17.31 -42.72
CA ALA A 169 -12.74 -17.68 -44.12
C ALA A 169 -11.60 -18.60 -44.56
N THR A 170 -11.96 -19.77 -45.12
CA THR A 170 -10.98 -20.71 -45.68
C THR A 170 -10.22 -20.01 -46.81
N PRO A 171 -8.87 -20.03 -46.82
CA PRO A 171 -8.10 -19.41 -47.89
C PRO A 171 -8.52 -20.01 -49.24
N THR A 172 -8.89 -19.15 -50.18
CA THR A 172 -9.19 -19.55 -51.56
C THR A 172 -7.90 -20.04 -52.21
N PRO A 173 -7.89 -21.18 -52.92
CA PRO A 173 -6.69 -21.68 -53.59
C PRO A 173 -6.14 -20.63 -54.55
N THR A 174 -4.86 -20.29 -54.40
CA THR A 174 -4.16 -19.37 -55.29
C THR A 174 -4.01 -20.04 -56.67
N PRO A 175 -4.35 -19.37 -57.78
CA PRO A 175 -4.15 -19.93 -59.11
C PRO A 175 -2.66 -20.23 -59.33
N THR A 176 -2.37 -21.42 -59.82
CA THR A 176 -1.01 -21.86 -60.14
C THR A 176 -0.44 -20.98 -61.26
N PRO A 177 0.76 -20.40 -61.14
CA PRO A 177 1.34 -19.57 -62.19
C PRO A 177 1.56 -20.40 -63.46
N THR A 178 1.07 -19.87 -64.59
CA THR A 178 1.29 -20.42 -65.92
C THR A 178 2.78 -20.34 -66.27
N PRO A 179 3.41 -21.40 -66.81
CA PRO A 179 4.83 -21.37 -67.16
C PRO A 179 5.12 -20.26 -68.16
N THR A 180 6.07 -19.40 -67.81
CA THR A 180 6.54 -18.30 -68.66
C THR A 180 7.40 -18.90 -69.79
N PRO A 181 7.18 -18.51 -71.07
CA PRO A 181 8.00 -18.99 -72.17
C PRO A 181 9.47 -18.58 -71.99
N THR A 182 10.38 -19.52 -72.19
CA THR A 182 11.83 -19.33 -72.09
C THR A 182 12.29 -18.30 -73.12
N PRO A 183 13.05 -17.25 -72.72
CA PRO A 183 13.56 -16.26 -73.66
C PRO A 183 14.55 -16.87 -74.64
N THR A 184 14.34 -16.61 -75.93
CA THR A 184 15.26 -16.93 -77.02
C THR A 184 16.55 -16.12 -76.88
N PRO A 185 17.74 -16.71 -77.00
CA PRO A 185 19.00 -15.99 -76.79
C PRO A 185 19.18 -14.84 -77.79
N THR A 186 19.35 -13.64 -77.24
CA THR A 186 19.63 -12.39 -77.95
C THR A 186 21.07 -12.34 -78.43
N LYS A 187 21.30 -11.84 -79.65
CA LYS A 187 22.65 -11.60 -80.19
C LYS A 187 23.34 -10.48 -79.41
N THR A 188 24.55 -10.77 -78.95
CA THR A 188 25.47 -9.87 -78.23
C THR A 188 25.86 -8.67 -79.11
N PRO A 189 25.56 -7.41 -78.74
CA PRO A 189 26.19 -6.27 -79.36
C PRO A 189 27.59 -6.00 -78.77
N THR A 190 28.50 -5.68 -79.67
CA THR A 190 29.91 -5.34 -79.50
C THR A 190 30.12 -4.09 -78.61
N PRO A 191 31.15 -4.06 -77.74
CA PRO A 191 31.37 -2.94 -76.82
C PRO A 191 31.95 -1.71 -77.52
N THR A 192 31.30 -0.56 -77.32
CA THR A 192 31.88 0.76 -77.62
C THR A 192 32.34 1.39 -76.31
N ALA A 193 33.65 1.54 -76.15
CA ALA A 193 34.25 2.31 -75.07
C ALA A 193 34.14 3.81 -75.35
N LYS A 194 33.69 4.63 -74.37
CA LYS A 194 34.27 5.97 -74.16
C LYS A 194 33.87 6.68 -72.85
N ALA A 195 34.92 7.07 -72.13
CA ALA A 195 35.17 8.28 -71.31
C ALA A 195 34.28 8.67 -70.11
N THR A 196 34.82 8.41 -68.92
CA THR A 196 35.28 9.36 -67.88
C THR A 196 34.83 10.83 -67.95
N ALA A 197 34.12 11.30 -66.91
CA ALA A 197 34.40 12.55 -66.19
C ALA A 197 33.69 12.61 -64.81
N LYS A 198 34.48 12.89 -63.78
CA LYS A 198 34.17 13.44 -62.43
C LYS A 198 35.21 14.58 -62.26
N PRO A 199 35.08 15.62 -61.39
CA PRO A 199 34.06 16.02 -60.40
C PRO A 199 33.57 17.47 -60.65
N THR A 200 32.79 18.09 -59.74
CA THR A 200 33.22 19.30 -58.97
C THR A 200 32.09 19.85 -58.07
N VAL A 201 32.55 20.33 -56.92
CA VAL A 201 31.96 20.95 -55.73
C VAL A 201 31.22 22.26 -56.04
N SER A 202 30.18 22.61 -55.26
CA SER A 202 30.07 23.96 -54.69
C SER A 202 29.11 24.02 -53.51
N ALA A 203 29.64 24.54 -52.40
CA ALA A 203 28.90 24.98 -51.22
C ALA A 203 28.24 26.33 -51.51
N ASP A 204 27.10 26.61 -50.88
CA ASP A 204 26.83 27.95 -50.37
C ASP A 204 25.83 27.90 -49.20
N LYS A 205 26.04 28.79 -48.23
CA LYS A 205 25.23 29.04 -47.03
C LYS A 205 24.54 30.39 -47.17
N VAL A 206 23.29 30.50 -46.73
CA VAL A 206 22.57 31.66 -46.12
C VAL A 206 21.07 31.33 -46.22
N ASP A 207 20.12 31.77 -45.40
CA ASP A 207 20.01 32.39 -44.08
C ASP A 207 18.51 32.20 -43.68
N GLU A 208 18.25 32.36 -42.39
CA GLU A 208 16.99 32.71 -41.69
C GLU A 208 15.56 32.56 -42.27
N ALA A 209 14.71 32.14 -41.31
CA ALA A 209 13.35 32.59 -41.02
C ALA A 209 12.12 31.82 -41.56
N GLU A 210 11.20 31.67 -40.60
CA GLU A 210 9.86 31.08 -40.50
C GLU A 210 8.95 31.26 -41.75
N GLU A 211 7.90 30.46 -42.01
CA GLU A 211 6.81 30.07 -41.10
C GLU A 211 5.85 29.07 -41.83
N VAL A 212 5.11 28.27 -41.03
CA VAL A 212 3.81 27.59 -41.28
C VAL A 212 3.70 26.53 -42.40
N VAL A 213 3.25 25.32 -42.04
CA VAL A 213 1.89 24.82 -42.37
C VAL A 213 1.70 23.36 -41.90
N LEU A 214 0.74 23.23 -40.99
CA LEU A 214 -0.24 22.16 -40.75
C LEU A 214 0.12 20.71 -41.11
N GLY A 215 0.11 19.89 -40.07
CA GLY A 215 -0.81 18.75 -40.00
C GLY A 215 -0.35 17.47 -40.69
N LEU A 216 0.03 16.48 -39.89
CA LEU A 216 -0.76 15.25 -39.75
C LEU A 216 -0.30 14.52 -38.48
N ARG A 217 -1.27 14.18 -37.64
CA ARG A 217 -1.12 13.32 -36.48
C ARG A 217 -0.94 11.88 -36.98
N ASN A 218 -0.01 11.13 -36.39
CA ASN A 218 -0.06 9.67 -36.39
C ASN A 218 0.57 9.16 -35.09
N GLU A 219 -0.21 9.22 -34.00
CA GLU A 219 0.00 8.32 -32.86
C GLU A 219 -0.42 6.91 -33.29
N LEU A 220 0.48 5.93 -33.22
CA LEU A 220 0.15 4.60 -32.70
C LEU A 220 1.43 3.79 -32.45
N ALA A 221 2.05 4.01 -31.29
CA ALA A 221 2.94 3.05 -30.66
C ALA A 221 2.70 3.11 -29.15
N THR A 222 1.56 2.59 -28.72
CA THR A 222 1.32 2.22 -27.33
C THR A 222 2.06 0.91 -27.05
N GLU A 223 3.35 1.00 -26.77
CA GLU A 223 3.99 -0.09 -26.04
C GLU A 223 3.39 -0.15 -24.64
N THR A 224 2.72 -1.26 -24.38
CA THR A 224 2.25 -1.69 -23.07
C THR A 224 3.47 -2.01 -22.21
N PRO A 225 3.77 -1.29 -21.11
CA PRO A 225 4.61 -1.88 -20.10
C PRO A 225 3.74 -2.89 -19.34
N THR A 226 4.06 -4.16 -19.55
CA THR A 226 3.68 -5.27 -18.67
C THR A 226 3.80 -4.83 -17.20
N PRO A 227 2.77 -5.01 -16.35
CA PRO A 227 2.95 -4.81 -14.92
C PRO A 227 3.92 -5.89 -14.42
N ALA A 228 5.20 -5.52 -14.32
CA ALA A 228 6.12 -6.26 -13.49
C ALA A 228 5.53 -6.26 -12.08
N LEU A 229 5.18 -7.45 -11.58
CA LEU A 229 4.94 -7.70 -10.17
C LEU A 229 6.20 -7.32 -9.39
N VAL A 230 6.31 -6.04 -9.05
CA VAL A 230 7.24 -5.58 -8.04
C VAL A 230 6.61 -5.98 -6.71
N ALA A 231 6.84 -7.23 -6.32
CA ALA A 231 6.75 -7.62 -4.93
C ALA A 231 7.71 -6.70 -4.17
N SER A 232 7.17 -5.63 -3.59
CA SER A 232 7.91 -4.85 -2.62
C SER A 232 8.15 -5.78 -1.43
N GLU A 233 9.34 -6.37 -1.36
CA GLU A 233 9.84 -6.92 -0.11
C GLU A 233 9.94 -5.75 0.87
N GLN A 234 8.85 -5.52 1.61
CA GLN A 234 8.86 -4.79 2.86
C GLN A 234 9.80 -5.53 3.79
N LYS A 235 11.09 -5.22 3.70
CA LYS A 235 12.12 -5.71 4.61
C LYS A 235 11.76 -5.20 5.99
N LYS A 236 11.01 -6.02 6.74
CA LYS A 236 10.55 -5.77 8.10
C LYS A 236 11.79 -5.46 8.95
N LYS A 237 12.09 -4.18 9.14
CA LYS A 237 13.12 -3.74 10.07
C LYS A 237 12.60 -4.06 11.47
N PHE A 238 12.91 -5.26 11.94
CA PHE A 238 12.72 -5.59 13.34
C PHE A 238 13.52 -4.58 14.17
N PRO A 239 12.92 -3.94 15.19
CA PRO A 239 13.63 -2.98 16.00
C PRO A 239 14.77 -3.72 16.72
N ILE A 240 16.00 -3.50 16.26
CA ILE A 240 17.20 -4.18 16.75
C ILE A 240 17.33 -4.03 18.27
N GLY A 241 16.88 -2.89 18.82
CA GLY A 241 16.79 -2.67 20.26
C GLY A 241 15.88 -3.66 21.00
N ALA A 242 14.75 -4.06 20.43
CA ALA A 242 13.85 -5.04 21.07
C ALA A 242 14.47 -6.44 21.08
N VAL A 243 15.19 -6.82 20.01
CA VAL A 243 15.90 -8.10 19.93
C VAL A 243 17.04 -8.15 20.95
N ILE A 244 17.81 -7.07 21.08
CA ILE A 244 18.87 -6.96 22.09
C ILE A 244 18.30 -7.07 23.51
N LEU A 245 17.17 -6.42 23.80
CA LEU A 245 16.52 -6.51 25.12
C LEU A 245 16.01 -7.92 25.45
N ILE A 246 15.46 -8.66 24.46
CA ILE A 246 15.05 -10.06 24.64
C ILE A 246 16.27 -10.95 24.94
N ILE A 247 17.38 -10.76 24.22
CA ILE A 247 18.61 -11.53 24.45
C ILE A 247 19.19 -11.22 25.84
N VAL A 248 19.26 -9.94 26.23
CA VAL A 248 19.76 -9.56 27.56
C VAL A 248 18.85 -10.09 28.67
N GLY A 249 17.53 -9.99 28.50
CA GLY A 249 16.54 -10.50 29.46
C GLY A 249 16.65 -12.02 29.65
N THR A 250 16.75 -12.78 28.55
CA THR A 250 16.89 -14.25 28.62
C THR A 250 18.19 -14.69 29.28
N VAL A 251 19.31 -13.99 29.03
CA VAL A 251 20.60 -14.26 29.70
C VAL A 251 20.53 -13.97 31.20
N LEU A 252 19.86 -12.90 31.62
CA LEU A 252 19.70 -12.57 33.05
C LEU A 252 18.82 -13.59 33.80
N VAL A 253 17.73 -14.04 33.17
CA VAL A 253 16.84 -15.07 33.75
C VAL A 253 17.56 -16.41 33.83
N ALA A 254 18.27 -16.83 32.77
CA ALA A 254 19.04 -18.07 32.78
C ALA A 254 20.19 -18.01 33.80
N GLY A 255 20.91 -16.88 33.89
CA GLY A 255 22.00 -16.68 34.83
C GLY A 255 21.54 -16.72 36.30
N SER A 256 20.42 -16.06 36.62
CA SER A 256 19.84 -16.09 37.96
C SER A 256 19.33 -17.48 38.34
N GLY A 257 18.68 -18.19 37.41
CA GLY A 257 18.28 -19.59 37.58
C GLY A 257 19.47 -20.53 37.84
N PHE A 258 20.57 -20.36 37.11
CA PHE A 258 21.79 -21.16 37.29
C PHE A 258 22.45 -20.95 38.66
N VAL A 259 22.49 -19.70 39.15
CA VAL A 259 23.03 -19.39 40.49
C VAL A 259 22.17 -20.00 41.59
N LEU A 260 20.84 -19.94 41.45
CA LEU A 260 19.90 -20.59 42.38
C LEU A 260 20.07 -22.10 42.39
N PHE A 261 20.15 -22.72 41.21
CA PHE A 261 20.37 -24.15 41.05
C PHE A 261 21.69 -24.61 41.69
N LYS A 262 22.77 -23.86 41.46
CA LYS A 262 24.09 -24.16 42.07
C LYS A 262 24.03 -24.08 43.60
N LYS A 263 23.31 -23.10 44.15
CA LYS A 263 23.14 -22.96 45.60
C LYS A 263 22.32 -24.11 46.19
N MET A 264 21.18 -24.44 45.59
CA MET A 264 20.35 -25.58 46.03
C MET A 264 21.13 -26.90 46.03
N ARG A 265 21.98 -27.11 45.03
CA ARG A 265 22.84 -28.30 44.95
C ARG A 265 23.88 -28.36 46.08
N GLN A 266 24.45 -27.22 46.48
CA GLN A 266 25.40 -27.15 47.59
C GLN A 266 24.72 -27.44 48.93
N ASP A 267 23.52 -26.86 49.14
CA ASP A 267 22.74 -27.06 50.37
C ASP A 267 22.33 -28.55 50.54
N ILE A 268 21.94 -29.21 49.45
CA ILE A 268 21.63 -30.66 49.45
C ILE A 268 22.86 -31.51 49.80
N SER A 269 24.03 -31.16 49.26
CA SER A 269 25.27 -31.91 49.53
C SER A 269 25.71 -31.81 50.99
N GLN A 270 25.52 -30.66 51.63
CA GLN A 270 25.86 -30.48 53.06
C GLN A 270 24.87 -31.20 53.98
N SER A 271 23.57 -31.22 53.65
CA SER A 271 22.57 -31.95 54.44
C SER A 271 22.75 -33.48 54.45
N GLY A 272 23.47 -34.03 53.47
CA GLY A 272 23.78 -35.47 53.42
C GLY A 272 25.01 -35.88 54.21
N GLU A 273 25.89 -34.93 54.55
CA GLU A 273 27.10 -35.17 55.34
C GLU A 273 26.82 -35.17 56.85
N ASP A 274 25.88 -34.33 57.32
CA ASP A 274 25.53 -34.24 58.74
C ASP A 274 24.74 -35.46 59.28
N VAL A 275 24.15 -36.28 58.40
CA VAL A 275 23.38 -37.50 58.82
C VAL A 275 24.29 -38.70 59.13
N ASN A 276 25.58 -38.65 58.75
CA ASN A 276 26.51 -39.78 58.89
C ASN A 276 27.51 -39.64 60.07
N GLN A 277 27.36 -38.63 60.95
CA GLN A 277 28.25 -38.45 62.12
C GLN A 277 27.68 -38.92 63.46
N ASP A 278 26.43 -39.41 63.52
CA ASP A 278 25.76 -39.85 64.76
C ASP A 278 25.60 -41.39 64.88
N ASN A 279 26.55 -42.19 64.38
CA ASN A 279 26.56 -43.64 64.63
C ASN A 279 27.96 -44.16 65.01
#